data_AF-A0A0K2UWT5-F1
#
_entry.id   AF-A0A0K2UWT5-F1
#
_cell.length_a   1.000
_cell.length_b   1.000
_cell.length_c   1.000
_cell.angle_alpha   90.00
_cell.angle_beta   90.00
_cell.angle_gamma   90.00
#
_symmetry.space_group_name_H-M   'P 1'
#
loop_
_entity.id
_entity.type
_entity.pdbx_description
1 polymer ?
#
loop_
_entity_poly.entity_id
_entity_poly.type
_entity_poly.pdbx_seq_one_letter_code
_entity_poly.pdbx_strand_id
1 'polypeptide(L)'
;MLLIGIIGGPGSGKTTVCGMFHDLGVPILPYDSKRSYFWDTIKLTLLQGHAYALVDLPIPPPPTTFYQQRLLVTCETDLQLHRIMESRSISEKDSQSMLSSSPKLSMKIHASHTIENSSSFTDTKSQVLYLHESTFAPLGSKRKMMTMGGILLVFAAFFLM
;
A
#
# COMPACT_ATOMS: atom_id res chain seq x y z
N MET A 1 -4.41 0.92 14.09
CA MET A 1 -4.51 0.29 12.75
C MET A 1 -3.14 0.25 12.08
N LEU A 2 -2.94 -0.66 11.14
CA LEU A 2 -1.72 -0.77 10.33
C LEU A 2 -1.82 0.11 9.06
N LEU A 3 -0.80 0.92 8.78
CA LEU A 3 -0.69 1.66 7.52
C LEU A 3 0.36 1.02 6.63
N ILE A 4 -0.03 0.73 5.39
CA ILE A 4 0.81 0.05 4.40
C ILE A 4 1.00 0.98 3.21
N GLY A 5 2.24 1.32 2.90
CA GLY A 5 2.56 2.10 1.72
C GLY A 5 2.55 1.22 0.47
N ILE A 6 1.68 1.51 -0.49
CA ILE A 6 1.71 0.85 -1.80
C ILE A 6 2.55 1.70 -2.76
N ILE A 7 3.51 1.06 -3.44
CA ILE A 7 4.40 1.67 -4.43
C ILE A 7 4.40 0.84 -5.70
N GLY A 8 4.69 1.45 -6.85
CA GLY A 8 4.76 0.72 -8.12
C GLY A 8 5.14 1.64 -9.27
N GLY A 9 6.05 1.19 -10.13
CA GLY A 9 6.55 1.97 -11.26
C GLY A 9 5.45 2.36 -12.26
N PRO A 10 5.70 3.32 -13.16
CA PRO A 10 4.75 3.67 -14.23
C PRO A 10 4.38 2.41 -15.03
N GLY A 11 3.10 2.14 -15.31
CA GLY A 11 2.68 0.93 -16.05
C GLY A 11 2.65 -0.37 -15.24
N SER A 12 3.07 -0.39 -13.97
CA SER A 12 3.01 -1.58 -13.09
C SER A 12 1.58 -2.05 -12.79
N GLY A 13 0.58 -1.18 -12.98
CA GLY A 13 -0.81 -1.45 -12.62
C GLY A 13 -1.11 -1.34 -11.13
N LYS A 14 -0.34 -0.51 -10.40
CA LYS A 14 -0.63 -0.14 -9.00
C LYS A 14 -2.11 0.23 -8.78
N THR A 15 -2.71 1.02 -9.67
CA THR A 15 -4.12 1.42 -9.57
C THR A 15 -5.07 0.22 -9.64
N THR A 16 -4.77 -0.77 -10.47
CA THR A 16 -5.52 -2.03 -10.55
C THR A 16 -5.47 -2.76 -9.21
N VAL A 17 -4.29 -2.87 -8.60
CA VAL A 17 -4.10 -3.50 -7.29
C VAL A 17 -4.81 -2.72 -6.18
N CYS A 18 -4.75 -1.37 -6.18
CA CYS A 18 -5.52 -0.55 -5.26
C CYS A 18 -7.03 -0.82 -5.38
N GLY A 19 -7.55 -0.94 -6.60
CA GLY A 19 -8.94 -1.29 -6.86
C GLY A 19 -9.31 -2.65 -6.26
N MET A 20 -8.47 -3.67 -6.44
CA MET A 20 -8.69 -4.98 -5.84
C MET A 20 -8.74 -4.94 -4.31
N PHE A 21 -7.88 -4.16 -3.65
CA PHE A 21 -7.96 -3.98 -2.19
C PHE A 21 -9.20 -3.18 -1.77
N HIS A 22 -9.55 -2.16 -2.53
CA HIS A 22 -10.76 -1.37 -2.30
C HIS A 22 -12.02 -2.26 -2.37
N ASP A 23 -12.09 -3.18 -3.33
CA ASP A 23 -13.20 -4.15 -3.46
C ASP A 23 -13.31 -5.09 -2.26
N LEU A 24 -12.22 -5.29 -1.50
CA LEU A 24 -12.20 -6.01 -0.23
C LEU A 24 -12.56 -5.12 0.98
N GLY A 25 -13.00 -3.87 0.74
CA GLY A 25 -13.36 -2.92 1.79
C GLY A 25 -12.16 -2.25 2.47
N VAL A 26 -10.97 -2.30 1.88
CA VAL A 26 -9.76 -1.70 2.43
C VAL A 26 -9.70 -0.22 2.04
N PRO A 27 -9.59 0.71 3.01
CA PRO A 27 -9.44 2.13 2.70
C PRO A 27 -8.13 2.40 1.95
N ILE A 28 -8.22 3.18 0.88
CA ILE A 28 -7.07 3.69 0.12
C ILE A 28 -6.93 5.18 0.38
N LEU A 29 -5.82 5.59 0.97
CA LEU A 29 -5.51 6.97 1.30
C LEU A 29 -4.53 7.54 0.25
N PRO A 30 -4.83 8.69 -0.38
CA PRO A 30 -3.86 9.35 -1.25
C PRO A 30 -2.70 9.90 -0.41
N TYR A 31 -1.49 9.79 -0.92
CA TYR A 31 -0.35 10.44 -0.29
C TYR A 31 -0.37 11.95 -0.47
N ASP A 32 -0.19 12.67 0.65
CA ASP A 32 0.10 14.09 0.72
C ASP A 32 1.26 14.30 1.74
N SER A 33 2.29 15.04 1.32
CA SER A 33 3.49 15.32 2.11
C SER A 33 3.24 16.24 3.31
N LYS A 34 2.16 17.02 3.30
CA LYS A 34 1.78 17.94 4.38
C LYS A 34 0.69 17.38 5.29
N ARG A 35 0.11 16.23 4.94
CA ARG A 35 -0.99 15.61 5.66
C ARG A 35 -0.48 14.73 6.80
N SER A 36 -1.08 14.91 7.98
CA SER A 36 -0.97 13.92 9.05
C SER A 36 -2.05 12.86 8.88
N TYR A 37 -1.64 11.59 8.82
CA TYR A 37 -2.55 10.43 8.78
C TYR A 37 -3.06 10.03 10.17
N PHE A 38 -2.75 10.81 11.20
CA PHE A 38 -3.18 10.51 12.58
C PHE A 38 -4.71 10.50 12.69
N TRP A 39 -5.37 11.54 12.21
CA TRP A 39 -6.83 11.64 12.25
C TRP A 39 -7.52 10.62 11.35
N ASP A 40 -6.94 10.33 10.18
CA ASP A 40 -7.40 9.24 9.31
C ASP A 40 -7.35 7.91 10.06
N THR A 41 -6.22 7.64 10.72
CA THR A 41 -6.02 6.42 11.50
C THR A 41 -7.06 6.30 12.62
N ILE A 42 -7.31 7.38 13.37
CA ILE A 42 -8.35 7.39 14.42
C ILE A 42 -9.72 7.10 13.83
N LYS A 43 -10.12 7.83 12.78
CA LYS A 43 -11.44 7.68 12.14
C LYS A 43 -11.63 6.25 11.62
N LEU A 44 -10.68 5.76 10.83
CA LEU A 44 -10.74 4.43 10.22
C LEU A 44 -10.74 3.32 11.29
N THR A 45 -9.95 3.46 12.36
CA THR A 45 -9.86 2.43 13.42
C THR A 45 -11.05 2.44 14.36
N LEU A 46 -11.40 3.60 14.92
CA LEU A 46 -12.34 3.72 16.04
C LEU A 46 -13.79 3.85 15.57
N LEU A 47 -14.03 4.55 14.46
CA LEU A 47 -15.39 4.78 13.97
C LEU A 47 -15.82 3.75 12.93
N GLN A 48 -14.87 3.29 12.10
CA GLN A 48 -15.17 2.38 10.98
C GLN A 48 -14.62 0.97 11.17
N GLY A 49 -13.84 0.74 12.22
CA GLY A 49 -13.40 -0.59 12.61
C GLY A 49 -12.30 -1.22 11.76
N HIS A 50 -11.75 -0.53 10.76
CA HIS A 50 -10.76 -1.08 9.84
C HIS A 50 -9.47 -1.56 10.55
N ALA A 51 -8.98 -2.73 10.14
CA ALA A 51 -7.76 -3.33 10.68
C ALA A 51 -6.49 -2.69 10.10
N TYR A 52 -6.54 -2.30 8.83
CA TYR A 52 -5.45 -1.63 8.12
C TYR A 52 -5.98 -0.73 6.99
N ALA A 53 -5.11 0.12 6.45
CA ALA A 53 -5.37 0.92 5.25
C ALA A 53 -4.12 0.96 4.36
N LEU A 54 -4.34 1.15 3.06
CA LEU A 54 -3.26 1.41 2.11
C LEU A 54 -3.05 2.92 1.95
N VAL A 55 -1.80 3.33 1.82
CA VAL A 55 -1.43 4.70 1.43
C VAL A 55 -0.77 4.63 0.07
N ASP A 56 -1.35 5.29 -0.92
CA ASP A 56 -0.83 5.33 -2.28
C ASP A 56 0.37 6.29 -2.36
N LEU A 57 1.58 5.73 -2.34
CA LEU A 57 2.82 6.49 -2.26
C LEU A 57 3.38 6.82 -3.66
N PRO A 58 3.97 8.02 -3.82
CA PRO A 58 4.72 8.37 -5.02
C PRO A 58 6.04 7.59 -5.08
N ILE A 59 6.70 7.66 -6.25
CA ILE A 59 8.07 7.23 -6.43
C ILE A 59 8.96 8.47 -6.60
N PRO A 60 10.06 8.60 -5.84
CA PRO A 60 10.49 7.71 -4.74
C PRO A 60 9.57 7.83 -3.50
N PRO A 61 9.45 6.77 -2.69
CA PRO A 61 8.65 6.83 -1.47
C PRO A 61 9.29 7.78 -0.44
N PRO A 62 8.49 8.50 0.36
CA PRO A 62 9.00 9.30 1.46
C PRO A 62 9.60 8.40 2.56
N PRO A 63 10.42 8.95 3.48
CA PRO A 63 10.95 8.21 4.62
C PRO A 63 9.83 7.60 5.49
N THR A 64 10.12 6.46 6.13
CA THR A 64 9.16 5.49 6.70
C THR A 64 8.48 5.91 8.01
N THR A 65 8.19 7.19 8.22
CA THR A 65 7.72 7.65 9.55
C THR A 65 6.26 7.33 9.83
N PHE A 66 5.40 7.20 8.81
CA PHE A 66 3.95 7.06 8.99
C PHE A 66 3.36 5.72 8.52
N TYR A 67 4.08 4.92 7.73
CA TYR A 67 3.66 3.59 7.30
C TYR A 67 4.64 2.52 7.82
N GLN A 68 4.14 1.30 8.03
CA GLN A 68 4.91 0.23 8.69
C GLN A 68 5.43 -0.82 7.72
N GLN A 69 4.72 -1.06 6.63
CA GLN A 69 5.09 -2.03 5.60
C GLN A 69 4.99 -1.37 4.23
N ARG A 70 5.79 -1.88 3.27
CA ARG A 70 5.70 -1.49 1.87
C ARG A 70 5.28 -2.65 1.00
N LEU A 71 4.26 -2.40 0.20
CA LEU A 71 3.77 -3.27 -0.84
C LEU A 71 4.22 -2.74 -2.19
N LEU A 72 5.08 -3.47 -2.88
CA LEU A 72 5.54 -3.14 -4.23
C LEU A 72 4.66 -3.85 -5.26
N VAL A 73 4.15 -3.10 -6.23
CA VAL A 73 3.50 -3.64 -7.42
C VAL A 73 4.50 -3.62 -8.57
N THR A 74 4.76 -4.79 -9.14
CA THR A 74 5.68 -4.99 -10.27
C THR A 74 4.96 -5.56 -11.48
N CYS A 75 5.54 -5.36 -12.66
CA CYS A 75 5.21 -6.14 -13.84
C CYS A 75 6.47 -6.32 -14.71
N GLU A 76 6.37 -7.19 -15.71
CA GLU A 76 7.38 -7.41 -16.73
C GLU A 76 7.67 -6.12 -17.49
N THR A 77 8.94 -5.89 -17.83
CA THR A 77 9.38 -4.61 -18.39
C THR A 77 8.72 -4.33 -19.73
N ASP A 78 8.51 -5.36 -20.56
CA ASP A 78 7.92 -5.21 -21.89
C ASP A 78 6.44 -4.86 -21.79
N LEU A 79 5.72 -5.51 -20.86
CA LEU A 79 4.33 -5.18 -20.55
C LEU A 79 4.21 -3.77 -19.95
N GLN A 80 5.19 -3.38 -19.13
CA GLN A 80 5.26 -2.04 -18.53
C GLN A 80 5.43 -0.96 -19.60
N LEU A 81 6.34 -1.19 -20.56
CA LEU A 81 6.57 -0.32 -21.71
C LEU A 81 5.30 -0.16 -22.53
N HIS A 82 4.68 -1.29 -22.91
CA HIS A 82 3.45 -1.28 -23.70
C HIS A 82 2.34 -0.46 -23.02
N ARG A 83 2.11 -0.69 -21.73
CA ARG A 83 1.11 0.06 -20.95
C ARG A 83 1.42 1.55 -20.88
N ILE A 84 2.69 1.94 -20.78
CA ILE A 84 3.08 3.37 -20.77
C ILE A 84 2.82 4.00 -22.14
N MET A 85 3.25 3.35 -23.22
CA MET A 85 3.06 3.83 -24.58
C MET A 85 1.57 4.02 -24.89
N GLU A 86 0.75 3.02 -24.56
CA GLU A 86 -0.69 3.05 -24.80
C GLU A 86 -1.40 4.11 -23.95
N SER A 87 -1.11 4.16 -22.64
CA SER A 87 -1.80 5.08 -21.72
C SER A 87 -1.41 6.55 -21.90
N ARG A 88 -0.20 6.83 -22.38
CA ARG A 88 0.32 8.21 -22.52
C ARG A 88 0.47 8.68 -23.96
N SER A 89 0.27 7.79 -24.94
CA SER A 89 0.45 8.08 -26.36
C SER A 89 1.84 8.64 -26.69
N ILE A 90 2.89 8.05 -26.11
CA ILE A 90 4.29 8.46 -26.30
C ILE A 90 5.11 7.38 -27.03
N SER A 91 6.27 7.76 -27.57
CA SER A 91 7.14 6.83 -28.30
C SER A 91 7.74 5.75 -27.38
N GLU A 92 8.18 4.64 -27.97
CA GLU A 92 8.91 3.60 -27.25
C GLU A 92 10.19 4.16 -26.59
N LYS A 93 10.92 5.01 -27.32
CA LYS A 93 12.15 5.66 -26.81
C LYS A 93 11.88 6.52 -25.58
N ASP A 94 10.79 7.29 -25.59
CA ASP A 94 10.39 8.11 -24.45
C ASP A 94 9.95 7.25 -23.27
N SER A 95 9.21 6.16 -23.54
CA SER A 95 8.78 5.19 -22.54
C SER A 95 9.96 4.48 -21.87
N GLN A 96 10.97 4.10 -22.65
CA GLN A 96 12.22 3.52 -22.15
C GLN A 96 12.99 4.51 -21.26
N SER A 97 13.04 5.79 -21.64
CA SER A 97 13.67 6.85 -20.83
C SER A 97 12.97 7.05 -19.48
N MET A 98 11.63 6.97 -19.46
CA MET A 98 10.86 7.02 -18.21
C MET A 98 11.10 5.80 -17.30
N LEU A 99 11.23 4.62 -17.90
CA LEU A 99 11.49 3.40 -17.13
C LEU A 99 12.91 3.33 -16.60
N SER A 100 13.90 3.79 -17.36
CA SER A 100 15.30 3.81 -16.94
C SER A 100 15.57 4.84 -15.84
N SER A 101 14.84 5.96 -15.83
CA SER A 101 14.87 6.95 -14.75
C SER A 101 14.12 6.51 -13.49
N SER A 102 13.27 5.47 -13.59
CA SER A 102 12.58 4.91 -12.43
C SER A 102 13.53 4.02 -11.60
N PRO A 103 13.59 4.15 -10.26
CA PRO A 103 14.50 3.37 -9.43
C PRO A 103 14.09 1.89 -9.31
N LYS A 104 14.45 1.05 -10.29
CA LYS A 104 14.01 -0.36 -10.38
C LYS A 104 14.56 -1.27 -9.26
N LEU A 105 15.82 -1.09 -8.88
CA LEU A 105 16.52 -2.00 -7.96
C LEU A 105 16.29 -1.64 -6.48
N SER A 106 16.27 -0.35 -6.14
CA SER A 106 16.09 0.10 -4.74
C SER A 106 14.66 -0.09 -4.23
N MET A 107 13.67 -0.13 -5.13
CA MET A 107 12.28 -0.43 -4.79
C MET A 107 12.10 -1.87 -4.27
N LYS A 108 12.78 -2.85 -4.87
CA LYS A 108 12.69 -4.26 -4.45
C LYS A 108 13.39 -4.52 -3.11
N ILE A 109 14.57 -3.92 -2.88
CA ILE A 109 15.38 -4.14 -1.68
C ILE A 109 14.64 -3.74 -0.39
N HIS A 110 13.69 -2.82 -0.51
CA HIS A 110 13.03 -2.19 0.62
C HIS A 110 11.53 -2.48 0.72
N ALA A 111 11.01 -3.31 -0.19
CA ALA A 111 9.63 -3.77 -0.14
C ALA A 111 9.49 -4.87 0.93
N SER A 112 8.44 -4.79 1.73
CA SER A 112 8.09 -5.86 2.67
C SER A 112 7.36 -6.99 1.95
N HIS A 113 6.56 -6.63 0.94
CA HIS A 113 5.74 -7.53 0.14
C HIS A 113 5.73 -7.06 -1.31
N THR A 114 5.53 -7.99 -2.23
CA THR A 114 5.45 -7.71 -3.67
C THR A 114 4.21 -8.37 -4.26
N ILE A 115 3.55 -7.69 -5.19
CA ILE A 115 2.53 -8.25 -6.07
C ILE A 115 3.03 -8.14 -7.50
N GLU A 116 3.05 -9.27 -8.19
CA GLU A 116 3.39 -9.36 -9.61
C GLU A 116 2.11 -9.25 -10.45
N ASN A 117 2.07 -8.26 -11.35
CA ASN A 117 0.93 -7.91 -12.20
C ASN A 117 1.29 -8.04 -13.70
N SER A 118 1.97 -9.15 -14.01
CA SER A 118 2.37 -9.57 -15.36
C SER A 118 1.48 -10.66 -15.94
N SER A 119 0.88 -11.46 -15.07
CA SER A 119 0.05 -12.60 -15.45
C SER A 119 -1.43 -12.22 -15.53
N SER A 120 -2.33 -13.17 -15.33
CA SER A 120 -3.76 -12.93 -15.43
C SER A 120 -4.29 -12.09 -14.26
N PHE A 121 -5.41 -11.41 -14.50
CA PHE A 121 -6.14 -10.68 -13.46
C PHE A 121 -6.47 -11.55 -12.25
N THR A 122 -6.79 -12.83 -12.48
CA THR A 122 -7.12 -13.80 -11.42
C THR A 122 -5.91 -14.11 -10.55
N ASP A 123 -4.72 -14.23 -11.12
CA ASP A 123 -3.48 -14.49 -10.37
C ASP A 123 -3.12 -13.29 -9.48
N THR A 124 -3.21 -12.07 -10.03
CA THR A 124 -2.98 -10.85 -9.26
C THR A 124 -4.01 -10.71 -8.15
N LYS A 125 -5.29 -11.00 -8.42
CA LYS A 125 -6.35 -11.02 -7.40
C LYS A 125 -6.08 -12.04 -6.30
N SER A 126 -5.55 -13.22 -6.67
CA SER A 126 -5.18 -14.26 -5.70
C SER A 126 -4.04 -13.82 -4.78
N GLN A 127 -3.03 -13.13 -5.32
CA GLN A 127 -1.96 -12.52 -4.52
C GLN A 127 -2.50 -11.43 -3.57
N VAL A 128 -3.44 -10.59 -4.04
CA VAL A 128 -4.11 -9.57 -3.22
C VAL A 128 -4.89 -10.21 -2.07
N LEU A 129 -5.71 -11.22 -2.37
CA LEU A 129 -6.48 -11.96 -1.36
C LEU A 129 -5.56 -12.59 -0.31
N TYR A 130 -4.50 -13.26 -0.76
CA TYR A 130 -3.51 -13.85 0.14
C TYR A 130 -2.91 -12.82 1.10
N LEU A 131 -2.46 -11.67 0.58
CA LEU A 131 -1.87 -10.62 1.42
C LEU A 131 -2.91 -9.98 2.36
N HIS A 132 -4.14 -9.79 1.89
CA HIS A 132 -5.24 -9.28 2.71
C HIS A 132 -5.52 -10.21 3.90
N GLU A 133 -5.81 -11.47 3.63
CA GLU A 133 -6.31 -12.43 4.63
C GLU A 133 -5.20 -12.98 5.53
N SER A 134 -4.04 -13.30 4.95
CA SER A 134 -2.97 -14.00 5.67
C SER A 134 -1.93 -13.08 6.29
N THR A 135 -1.86 -11.81 5.85
CA THR A 135 -0.82 -10.88 6.31
C THR A 135 -1.41 -9.62 6.94
N PHE A 136 -2.11 -8.79 6.17
CA PHE A 136 -2.43 -7.43 6.58
C PHE A 136 -3.60 -7.34 7.56
N ALA A 137 -4.70 -8.06 7.32
CA ALA A 137 -5.85 -8.06 8.23
C ALA A 137 -5.48 -8.65 9.62
N PRO A 138 -4.78 -9.79 9.73
CA PRO A 138 -4.36 -10.32 11.03
C PRO A 138 -3.40 -9.39 11.78
N LEU A 139 -2.37 -8.84 11.10
CA LEU A 139 -1.43 -7.90 11.71
C LEU A 139 -2.13 -6.62 12.17
N GLY A 140 -3.03 -6.09 11.34
CA GLY A 140 -3.85 -4.93 11.65
C GLY A 140 -4.70 -5.12 12.90
N SER A 141 -5.40 -6.26 12.98
CA SER A 141 -6.25 -6.62 14.12
C SER A 141 -5.45 -6.80 15.41
N LYS A 142 -4.30 -7.49 15.36
CA LYS A 142 -3.40 -7.62 16.52
C LYS A 142 -2.93 -6.26 17.03
N ARG A 143 -2.50 -5.37 16.13
CA ARG A 143 -2.09 -4.00 16.50
C ARG A 143 -3.22 -3.21 17.13
N LYS A 144 -4.44 -3.28 16.57
CA LYS A 144 -5.63 -2.61 17.12
C LYS A 144 -5.90 -3.05 18.55
N MET A 145 -5.87 -4.36 18.80
CA MET A 145 -6.08 -4.93 20.14
C MET A 145 -5.04 -4.45 21.16
N MET A 146 -3.76 -4.44 20.79
CA MET A 146 -2.69 -3.92 21.66
C MET A 146 -2.90 -2.44 22.02
N THR A 147 -3.27 -1.60 21.05
CA THR A 147 -3.52 -0.18 21.31
C THR A 147 -4.74 0.05 22.22
N MET A 148 -5.82 -0.70 22.03
CA MET A 148 -7.02 -0.58 22.87
C MET A 148 -6.78 -1.09 24.29
N GLY A 149 -6.07 -2.21 24.45
CA GLY A 149 -5.70 -2.75 25.77
C GLY A 149 -4.80 -1.80 26.56
N GLY A 150 -3.82 -1.17 25.90
CA GLY A 150 -2.96 -0.16 26.53
C GLY A 150 -3.72 1.07 27.01
N ILE A 151 -4.65 1.59 26.20
CA ILE A 151 -5.52 2.72 26.59
C ILE A 151 -6.36 2.34 27.81
N LEU A 152 -6.99 1.16 27.80
CA LEU A 152 -7.82 0.70 28.91
C LEU A 152 -7.02 0.58 30.21
N LEU A 153 -5.78 0.08 30.15
CA LEU A 153 -4.90 -0.01 31.32
C LEU A 153 -4.54 1.35 31.91
N VAL A 154 -4.25 2.36 31.06
CA VAL A 154 -3.96 3.72 31.51
C VAL A 154 -5.19 4.35 32.17
N PHE A 155 -6.38 4.18 31.58
CA PHE A 155 -7.63 4.65 32.17
C PHE A 155 -7.95 3.96 33.50
N ALA A 156 -7.74 2.63 33.59
CA ALA A 156 -7.94 1.88 34.82
C ALA A 156 -6.98 2.33 35.94
N ALA A 157 -5.71 2.60 35.61
CA ALA A 157 -4.73 3.09 36.56
C ALA A 157 -5.08 4.48 37.11
N PHE A 158 -5.65 5.37 36.28
CA PHE A 158 -6.07 6.70 36.70
C PHE A 158 -7.28 6.67 37.65
N PHE A 159 -8.14 5.65 37.53
CA PHE A 159 -9.31 5.46 38.41
C PHE A 159 -8.96 4.80 39.75
N LEU A 160 -7.78 4.21 39.87
CA LEU A 160 -7.29 3.53 41.08
C LEU A 160 -6.42 4.42 41.98
N MET A 161 -6.11 5.65 41.56
CA MET A 161 -5.41 6.67 42.36
C MET A 161 -6.40 7.66 42.96
#